data_AF-A0A1Q7CN52-F1
#
_entry.id   AF-A0A1Q7CN52-F1
#
_cell.length_a   1.000
_cell.length_b   1.000
_cell.length_c   1.000
_cell.angle_alpha   90.00
_cell.angle_beta   90.00
_cell.angle_gamma   90.00
#
_symmetry.space_group_name_H-M   'P 1'
#
loop_
_entity.id
_entity.type
_entity.pdbx_description
1 polymer ?
#
loop_
_entity_poly.entity_id
_entity_poly.type
_entity_poly.pdbx_seq_one_letter_code
_entity_poly.pdbx_strand_id
1 'polypeptide(L)'
;MHTRVIAVLLFVRIASLSLAAQTGKIEPIGPASDSSVAEGVKKVLDPKGYRVSLDDGSVACEIWLRNKIPAQPKKDSPGALYSQLAESTLVGIISFPQATTDYRGQNIGKGAYTLRYELIPNDGNHLGVAPNRDFVLLVPAASDENPDATFKFDELVSLSRKATGTKHPGPLSLAQPESGTAAAVSKDDEDHWIFSAAIKLASGEDLPIALVVKGTAPQ
;
A
#
# COMPACT_ATOMS: atom_id res chain seq x y z
N MET A 1 -43.57 66.11 -12.56
CA MET A 1 -43.59 64.77 -11.91
C MET A 1 -42.68 63.83 -12.70
N HIS A 2 -41.40 63.71 -12.33
CA HIS A 2 -40.48 62.73 -12.93
C HIS A 2 -39.70 62.05 -11.80
N THR A 3 -40.10 60.83 -11.46
CA THR A 3 -39.45 59.99 -10.46
C THR A 3 -38.24 59.33 -11.11
N ARG A 4 -37.03 59.62 -10.62
CA ARG A 4 -35.80 58.93 -11.04
C ARG A 4 -35.58 57.72 -10.14
N VAL A 5 -35.74 56.52 -10.70
CA VAL A 5 -35.39 55.25 -10.06
C VAL A 5 -33.89 55.03 -10.22
N ILE A 6 -33.15 55.02 -9.11
CA ILE A 6 -31.73 54.65 -9.10
C ILE A 6 -31.68 53.15 -8.83
N ALA A 7 -31.32 52.37 -9.85
CA ALA A 7 -31.06 50.94 -9.73
C ALA A 7 -29.65 50.73 -9.15
N VAL A 8 -29.57 50.17 -7.94
CA VAL A 8 -28.32 49.73 -7.33
C VAL A 8 -28.02 48.31 -7.82
N LEU A 9 -27.04 48.17 -8.69
CA LEU A 9 -26.51 46.88 -9.14
C LEU A 9 -25.56 46.33 -8.07
N LEU A 10 -26.03 45.36 -7.29
CA LEU A 10 -25.25 44.62 -6.31
C LEU A 10 -24.40 43.56 -7.04
N PHE A 11 -23.10 43.80 -7.21
CA PHE A 11 -22.15 42.81 -7.71
C PHE A 11 -21.83 41.80 -6.59
N VAL A 12 -22.51 40.64 -6.60
CA VAL A 12 -22.15 39.50 -5.75
C VAL A 12 -20.90 38.83 -6.34
N ARG A 13 -19.75 39.03 -5.69
CA ARG A 13 -18.52 38.25 -5.95
C ARG A 13 -18.73 36.83 -5.44
N ILE A 14 -19.02 35.90 -6.33
CA ILE A 14 -18.98 34.46 -6.02
C ILE A 14 -17.50 34.10 -5.84
N ALA A 15 -17.06 33.94 -4.60
CA ALA A 15 -15.78 33.32 -4.31
C ALA A 15 -15.90 31.83 -4.66
N SER A 16 -15.28 31.42 -5.77
CA SER A 16 -15.09 30.00 -6.07
C SER A 16 -14.18 29.41 -5.01
N LEU A 17 -14.76 28.78 -3.99
CA LEU A 17 -14.04 27.84 -3.13
C LEU A 17 -13.64 26.67 -4.02
N SER A 18 -12.41 26.69 -4.51
CA SER A 18 -11.75 25.48 -4.97
C SER A 18 -11.68 24.55 -3.76
N LEU A 19 -12.56 23.56 -3.68
CA LEU A 19 -12.28 22.37 -2.89
C LEU A 19 -11.00 21.78 -3.49
N ALA A 20 -9.86 22.09 -2.91
CA ALA A 20 -8.66 21.33 -3.15
C ALA A 20 -8.99 19.91 -2.69
N ALA A 21 -9.12 18.98 -3.62
CA ALA A 21 -9.16 17.57 -3.29
C ALA A 21 -7.96 17.28 -2.37
N GLN A 22 -8.17 16.54 -1.28
CA GLN A 22 -7.10 16.07 -0.39
C GLN A 22 -6.25 15.05 -1.16
N THR A 23 -5.40 15.55 -2.06
CA THR A 23 -4.55 14.71 -2.90
C THR A 23 -3.24 14.51 -2.19
N GLY A 24 -2.98 13.29 -1.75
CA GLY A 24 -1.63 12.85 -1.46
C GLY A 24 -0.75 13.02 -2.71
N LYS A 25 0.56 12.99 -2.52
CA LYS A 25 1.53 13.13 -3.59
C LYS A 25 2.35 11.86 -3.75
N ILE A 26 2.56 11.44 -4.99
CA ILE A 26 3.53 10.40 -5.34
C ILE A 26 4.69 11.00 -6.12
N GLU A 27 5.91 10.68 -5.72
CA GLU A 27 7.14 11.11 -6.39
C GLU A 27 8.00 9.91 -6.78
N PRO A 28 8.45 9.78 -8.04
CA PRO A 28 9.43 8.76 -8.38
C PRO A 28 10.76 9.07 -7.70
N ILE A 29 11.37 8.05 -7.12
CA ILE A 29 12.69 8.12 -6.48
C ILE A 29 13.63 7.07 -7.07
N GLY A 30 14.92 7.19 -6.75
CA GLY A 30 15.95 6.27 -7.21
C GLY A 30 15.90 4.89 -6.53
N PRO A 31 16.95 4.06 -6.73
CA PRO A 31 16.99 2.71 -6.19
C PRO A 31 16.99 2.66 -4.66
N ALA A 32 16.48 1.56 -4.11
CA ALA A 32 16.52 1.30 -2.67
C ALA A 32 17.97 1.27 -2.17
N SER A 33 18.28 2.11 -1.18
CA SER A 33 19.64 2.29 -0.66
C SER A 33 19.81 1.93 0.81
N ASP A 34 18.73 1.60 1.51
CA ASP A 34 18.75 1.23 2.93
C ASP A 34 19.66 0.00 3.16
N SER A 35 20.60 0.12 4.09
CA SER A 35 21.59 -0.92 4.41
C SER A 35 20.99 -2.15 5.11
N SER A 36 19.79 -2.03 5.69
CA SER A 36 19.07 -3.16 6.29
C SER A 36 18.44 -4.09 5.26
N VAL A 37 18.29 -3.63 4.01
CA VAL A 37 17.80 -4.47 2.91
C VAL A 37 18.98 -5.25 2.32
N ALA A 38 18.88 -6.57 2.33
CA ALA A 38 19.91 -7.44 1.77
C ALA A 38 20.13 -7.18 0.27
N GLU A 39 21.38 -7.31 -0.19
CA GLU A 39 21.73 -7.12 -1.60
C GLU A 39 20.99 -8.08 -2.54
N GLY A 40 20.66 -9.30 -2.07
CA GLY A 40 19.82 -10.24 -2.80
C GLY A 40 18.44 -9.67 -3.11
N VAL A 41 17.81 -9.02 -2.13
CA VAL A 41 16.51 -8.35 -2.29
C VAL A 41 16.64 -7.13 -3.18
N LYS A 42 17.63 -6.24 -2.96
CA LYS A 42 17.81 -5.03 -3.79
C LYS A 42 17.94 -5.34 -5.29
N LYS A 43 18.64 -6.43 -5.65
CA LYS A 43 18.85 -6.86 -7.04
C LYS A 43 17.57 -7.23 -7.79
N VAL A 44 16.50 -7.62 -7.09
CA VAL A 44 15.22 -8.00 -7.72
C VAL A 44 14.20 -6.85 -7.71
N LEU A 45 14.53 -5.70 -7.13
CA LEU A 45 13.64 -4.54 -7.14
C LEU A 45 13.74 -3.76 -8.46
N ASP A 46 12.67 -3.05 -8.79
CA ASP A 46 12.71 -2.00 -9.79
C ASP A 46 13.63 -0.87 -9.29
N PRO A 47 14.59 -0.39 -10.11
CA PRO A 47 15.43 0.75 -9.75
C PRO A 47 14.65 2.03 -9.44
N LYS A 48 13.41 2.15 -9.93
CA LYS A 48 12.51 3.26 -9.62
C LYS A 48 11.65 2.89 -8.41
N GLY A 49 11.81 3.66 -7.33
CA GLY A 49 10.89 3.64 -6.20
C GLY A 49 9.84 4.73 -6.29
N TYR A 50 8.96 4.77 -5.29
CA TYR A 50 7.94 5.79 -5.13
C TYR A 50 7.92 6.30 -3.70
N ARG A 51 8.02 7.62 -3.51
CA ARG A 51 7.75 8.28 -2.24
C ARG A 51 6.29 8.68 -2.19
N VAL A 52 5.58 8.27 -1.15
CA VAL A 52 4.19 8.64 -0.89
C VAL A 52 4.14 9.68 0.22
N SER A 53 3.59 10.85 -0.09
CA SER A 53 3.33 11.94 0.86
C SER A 53 1.83 12.16 1.02
N LEU A 54 1.40 12.51 2.23
CA LEU A 54 0.00 12.76 2.55
C LEU A 54 -0.37 14.23 2.25
N ASP A 55 -1.64 14.58 2.46
CA ASP A 55 -2.17 15.93 2.28
C ASP A 55 -1.56 16.96 3.25
N ASP A 56 -1.13 16.54 4.43
CA ASP A 56 -0.37 17.35 5.40
C ASP A 56 1.11 17.58 5.00
N GLY A 57 1.56 17.00 3.88
CA GLY A 57 2.93 17.09 3.39
C GLY A 57 3.92 16.14 4.06
N SER A 58 3.49 15.33 5.04
CA SER A 58 4.32 14.30 5.64
C SER A 58 4.56 13.14 4.68
N VAL A 59 5.76 12.55 4.72
CA VAL A 59 6.07 11.34 3.96
C VAL A 59 5.55 10.14 4.73
N ALA A 60 4.57 9.43 4.16
CA ALA A 60 4.03 8.21 4.77
C ALA A 60 5.01 7.05 4.62
N CYS A 61 5.52 6.83 3.41
CA CYS A 61 6.45 5.74 3.11
C CYS A 61 7.20 5.94 1.79
N GLU A 62 8.20 5.10 1.56
CA GLU A 62 8.86 4.90 0.27
C GLU A 62 8.73 3.43 -0.13
N ILE A 63 8.35 3.14 -1.39
CA ILE A 63 8.02 1.80 -1.88
C ILE A 63 8.86 1.46 -3.10
N TRP A 64 9.37 0.22 -3.15
CA TRP A 64 10.01 -0.35 -4.33
C TRP A 64 9.40 -1.71 -4.63
N LEU A 65 8.92 -1.89 -5.85
CA LEU A 65 8.27 -3.13 -6.30
C LEU A 65 9.32 -4.09 -6.86
N ARG A 66 9.09 -5.40 -6.71
CA ARG A 66 9.90 -6.42 -7.37
C ARG A 66 9.69 -6.33 -8.89
N ASN A 67 10.78 -6.29 -9.66
CA ASN A 67 10.75 -6.03 -11.10
C ASN A 67 10.22 -7.22 -11.94
N LYS A 68 10.23 -8.42 -11.37
CA LYS A 68 9.68 -9.65 -11.94
C LYS A 68 9.13 -10.52 -10.81
N ILE A 69 7.83 -10.44 -10.58
CA ILE A 69 7.15 -11.19 -9.53
C ILE A 69 6.82 -12.61 -10.03
N PRO A 70 7.28 -13.68 -9.37
CA PRO A 70 6.87 -15.04 -9.68
C PRO A 70 5.35 -15.15 -9.62
N ALA A 71 4.76 -15.67 -10.70
CA ALA A 71 3.33 -15.93 -10.77
C ALA A 71 3.06 -17.43 -10.74
N GLN A 72 1.91 -17.80 -10.23
CA GLN A 72 1.34 -19.14 -10.34
C GLN A 72 0.14 -19.13 -11.30
N PRO A 73 -0.28 -20.28 -11.83
CA PRO A 73 -1.58 -20.40 -12.47
C PRO A 73 -2.67 -19.88 -11.52
N LYS A 74 -3.64 -19.14 -12.06
CA LYS A 74 -4.76 -18.61 -11.28
C LYS A 74 -5.41 -19.75 -10.49
N LYS A 75 -5.38 -19.64 -9.17
CA LYS A 75 -6.01 -20.57 -8.25
C LYS A 75 -7.33 -19.96 -7.78
N ASP A 76 -8.41 -20.72 -7.89
CA ASP A 76 -9.68 -20.29 -7.29
C ASP A 76 -9.54 -20.32 -5.75
N SER A 77 -9.57 -19.12 -5.18
CA SER A 77 -9.43 -18.87 -3.75
C SER A 77 -10.55 -17.90 -3.38
N PRO A 78 -11.65 -18.37 -2.75
CA PRO A 78 -12.77 -17.52 -2.41
C PRO A 78 -12.33 -16.28 -1.63
N GLY A 79 -12.75 -15.11 -2.11
CA GLY A 79 -12.44 -13.80 -1.52
C GLY A 79 -11.03 -13.27 -1.82
N ALA A 80 -10.25 -13.92 -2.69
CA ALA A 80 -8.94 -13.43 -3.12
C ALA A 80 -9.01 -12.73 -4.49
N LEU A 81 -8.37 -11.57 -4.60
CA LEU A 81 -8.25 -10.75 -5.80
C LEU A 81 -7.00 -11.11 -6.61
N TYR A 82 -5.89 -11.43 -5.94
CA TYR A 82 -4.58 -11.61 -6.57
C TYR A 82 -4.24 -13.09 -6.74
N SER A 83 -5.15 -13.87 -7.33
CA SER A 83 -5.04 -15.32 -7.51
C SER A 83 -3.79 -15.81 -8.26
N GLN A 84 -3.10 -14.93 -9.00
CA GLN A 84 -1.84 -15.18 -9.68
C GLN A 84 -0.62 -15.17 -8.75
N LEU A 85 -0.75 -14.67 -7.52
CA LEU A 85 0.33 -14.62 -6.54
C LEU A 85 0.22 -15.82 -5.61
N ALA A 86 1.33 -16.54 -5.43
CA ALA A 86 1.42 -17.55 -4.38
C ALA A 86 1.63 -16.87 -3.03
N GLU A 87 1.03 -17.40 -1.95
CA GLU A 87 1.33 -16.99 -0.58
C GLU A 87 2.86 -17.01 -0.34
N SER A 88 3.36 -16.11 0.50
CA SER A 88 4.78 -15.85 0.73
C SER A 88 5.56 -15.20 -0.43
N THR A 89 4.94 -14.88 -1.56
CA THR A 89 5.64 -14.21 -2.67
C THR A 89 6.11 -12.82 -2.25
N LEU A 90 7.39 -12.51 -2.46
CA LEU A 90 7.92 -11.15 -2.30
C LEU A 90 7.35 -10.24 -3.38
N VAL A 91 6.55 -9.24 -2.96
CA VAL A 91 5.98 -8.22 -3.85
C VAL A 91 6.92 -7.02 -4.00
N GLY A 92 7.67 -6.69 -2.96
CA GLY A 92 8.57 -5.54 -2.93
C GLY A 92 9.05 -5.24 -1.52
N ILE A 93 9.47 -3.99 -1.30
CA ILE A 93 9.79 -3.45 0.01
C ILE A 93 9.06 -2.13 0.25
N ILE A 94 8.88 -1.79 1.52
CA ILE A 94 8.41 -0.49 1.99
C ILE A 94 9.37 0.03 3.07
N SER A 95 9.63 1.33 3.07
CA SER A 95 10.39 2.01 4.11
C SER A 95 9.53 3.08 4.75
N PHE A 96 9.45 3.06 6.08
CA PHE A 96 8.75 4.05 6.87
C PHE A 96 9.75 5.04 7.48
N PRO A 97 9.71 6.34 7.12
CA PRO A 97 10.63 7.33 7.67
C PRO A 97 10.35 7.63 9.15
N GLN A 98 9.13 7.41 9.61
CA GLN A 98 8.67 7.54 10.99
C GLN A 98 7.87 6.30 11.41
N ALA A 99 7.67 6.10 12.71
CA ALA A 99 6.78 5.05 13.18
C ALA A 99 5.35 5.28 12.65
N THR A 100 4.64 4.20 12.36
CA THR A 100 3.29 4.19 11.80
C THR A 100 2.47 3.07 12.46
N THR A 101 1.30 2.78 11.92
CA THR A 101 0.53 1.58 12.24
C THR A 101 0.36 0.68 11.02
N ASP A 102 0.19 -0.62 11.26
CA ASP A 102 -0.33 -1.55 10.27
C ASP A 102 -1.87 -1.39 10.10
N TYR A 103 -2.47 -2.21 9.25
CA TYR A 103 -3.92 -2.16 9.00
C TYR A 103 -4.77 -2.60 10.21
N ARG A 104 -4.17 -3.27 11.20
CA ARG A 104 -4.84 -3.63 12.47
C ARG A 104 -4.68 -2.54 13.53
N GLY A 105 -3.98 -1.46 13.24
CA GLY A 105 -3.66 -0.40 14.20
C GLY A 105 -2.51 -0.76 15.15
N GLN A 106 -1.72 -1.81 14.87
CA GLN A 106 -0.54 -2.11 15.67
C GLN A 106 0.61 -1.20 15.29
N ASN A 107 1.40 -0.77 16.27
CA ASN A 107 2.58 0.05 16.02
C ASN A 107 3.60 -0.69 15.14
N ILE A 108 4.05 -0.02 14.10
CA ILE A 108 5.17 -0.43 13.24
C ILE A 108 6.28 0.62 13.41
N GLY A 109 7.47 0.13 13.72
CA GLY A 109 8.65 0.99 13.86
C GLY A 109 9.04 1.68 12.55
N LYS A 110 9.82 2.75 12.65
CA LYS A 110 10.51 3.29 11.47
C LYS A 110 11.50 2.24 10.93
N GLY A 111 11.69 2.21 9.61
CA GLY A 111 12.65 1.32 8.95
C GLY A 111 12.11 0.66 7.69
N ALA A 112 12.94 -0.21 7.10
CA ALA A 112 12.60 -0.97 5.89
C ALA A 112 12.05 -2.37 6.20
N TYR A 113 11.05 -2.76 5.42
CA TYR A 113 10.33 -4.03 5.53
C TYR A 113 10.14 -4.64 4.15
N THR A 114 10.28 -5.97 4.05
CA THR A 114 9.80 -6.70 2.88
C THR A 114 8.29 -6.87 2.93
N LEU A 115 7.67 -6.94 1.75
CA LEU A 115 6.23 -7.13 1.56
C LEU A 115 5.99 -8.54 1.01
N ARG A 116 5.52 -9.45 1.86
CA ARG A 116 5.24 -10.84 1.49
C ARG A 116 3.73 -11.04 1.36
N TYR A 117 3.25 -11.36 0.17
CA TYR A 117 1.83 -11.59 -0.09
C TYR A 117 1.31 -12.76 0.76
N GLU A 118 0.13 -12.60 1.33
CA GLU A 118 -0.52 -13.63 2.15
C GLU A 118 -2.04 -13.45 2.12
N LEU A 119 -2.76 -14.55 2.33
CA LEU A 119 -4.20 -14.51 2.53
C LEU A 119 -4.53 -14.58 4.02
N ILE A 120 -5.42 -13.70 4.48
CA ILE A 120 -5.99 -13.87 5.82
C ILE A 120 -6.80 -15.18 5.87
N PRO A 121 -6.78 -15.96 6.97
CA PRO A 121 -7.52 -17.22 7.03
C PRO A 121 -9.01 -17.09 6.70
N ASN A 122 -9.57 -18.07 5.99
CA ASN A 122 -11.00 -18.12 5.69
C ASN A 122 -11.75 -18.86 6.80
N ASP A 123 -11.79 -18.26 7.98
CA ASP A 123 -12.51 -18.79 9.14
C ASP A 123 -13.41 -17.72 9.76
N GLY A 124 -14.31 -18.13 10.66
CA GLY A 124 -15.28 -17.24 11.29
C GLY A 124 -14.66 -16.09 12.11
N ASN A 125 -13.40 -16.19 12.54
CA ASN A 125 -12.72 -15.16 13.33
C ASN A 125 -12.12 -14.03 12.47
N HIS A 126 -12.05 -14.22 11.15
CA HIS A 126 -11.47 -13.26 10.21
C HIS A 126 -12.50 -12.69 9.23
N LEU A 127 -13.77 -13.07 9.35
CA LEU A 127 -14.85 -12.51 8.54
C LEU A 127 -15.06 -11.03 8.87
N GLY A 128 -15.14 -10.19 7.82
CA GLY A 128 -15.48 -8.77 7.93
C GLY A 128 -14.34 -7.83 8.31
N VAL A 129 -13.12 -8.34 8.52
CA VAL A 129 -11.95 -7.50 8.87
C VAL A 129 -11.41 -6.67 7.70
N ALA A 130 -11.72 -7.07 6.47
CA ALA A 130 -11.42 -6.34 5.24
C ALA A 130 -12.40 -6.76 4.12
N PRO A 131 -12.57 -5.95 3.06
CA PRO A 131 -13.45 -6.28 1.93
C PRO A 131 -13.04 -7.54 1.14
N ASN A 132 -11.75 -7.90 1.18
CA ASN A 132 -11.17 -9.09 0.56
C ASN A 132 -10.13 -9.71 1.49
N ARG A 133 -9.55 -10.84 1.08
CA ARG A 133 -8.61 -11.62 1.90
C ARG A 133 -7.14 -11.32 1.65
N ASP A 134 -6.82 -10.45 0.71
CA ASP A 134 -5.48 -10.23 0.21
C ASP A 134 -4.72 -9.21 1.08
N PHE A 135 -3.57 -9.63 1.59
CA PHE A 135 -2.70 -8.79 2.38
C PHE A 135 -1.25 -8.94 1.93
N VAL A 136 -0.41 -7.99 2.35
CA VAL A 136 1.03 -8.23 2.49
C VAL A 136 1.40 -8.19 3.96
N LEU A 137 2.27 -9.10 4.39
CA LEU A 137 2.84 -9.08 5.72
C LEU A 137 4.17 -8.31 5.71
N LEU A 138 4.28 -7.34 6.60
CA LEU A 138 5.52 -6.61 6.87
C LEU A 138 6.48 -7.55 7.59
N VAL A 139 7.66 -7.78 7.01
CA VAL A 139 8.76 -8.49 7.66
C VAL A 139 9.95 -7.52 7.73
N PRO A 140 10.60 -7.32 8.89
CA PRO A 140 11.78 -6.45 8.95
C PRO A 140 12.81 -6.88 7.90
N ALA A 141 13.32 -5.97 7.08
CA ALA A 141 14.12 -6.33 5.92
C ALA A 141 15.38 -7.16 6.27
N ALA A 142 15.98 -6.87 7.44
CA ALA A 142 17.13 -7.63 7.97
C ALA A 142 16.78 -9.06 8.43
N SER A 143 15.51 -9.45 8.43
CA SER A 143 15.04 -10.82 8.76
C SER A 143 14.56 -11.60 7.53
N ASP A 144 14.62 -11.02 6.33
CA ASP A 144 14.14 -11.61 5.08
C ASP A 144 15.11 -11.29 3.93
N GLU A 145 16.20 -12.05 3.86
CA GLU A 145 17.33 -11.75 2.97
C GLU A 145 17.23 -12.40 1.59
N ASN A 146 16.39 -13.45 1.45
CA ASN A 146 16.26 -14.23 0.22
C ASN A 146 14.94 -13.91 -0.49
N PRO A 147 14.95 -13.19 -1.63
CA PRO A 147 13.72 -12.82 -2.34
C PRO A 147 12.93 -14.01 -2.90
N ASP A 148 13.56 -15.17 -3.04
CA ASP A 148 12.96 -16.39 -3.57
C ASP A 148 12.61 -17.42 -2.49
N ALA A 149 12.82 -17.09 -1.20
CA ALA A 149 12.34 -17.92 -0.11
C ALA A 149 10.82 -18.04 -0.15
N THR A 150 10.31 -19.25 0.12
CA THR A 150 8.89 -19.53 0.33
C THR A 150 8.73 -20.03 1.76
N PHE A 151 8.04 -19.25 2.57
CA PHE A 151 7.73 -19.58 3.95
C PHE A 151 6.36 -20.23 4.03
N LYS A 152 6.19 -21.17 4.95
CA LYS A 152 4.85 -21.60 5.36
C LYS A 152 4.16 -20.47 6.11
N PHE A 153 2.82 -20.51 6.15
CA PHE A 153 2.01 -19.51 6.84
C PHE A 153 2.52 -19.17 8.25
N ASP A 154 2.71 -20.16 9.12
CA ASP A 154 3.17 -19.94 10.50
C ASP A 154 4.59 -19.35 10.58
N GLU A 155 5.46 -19.70 9.63
CA GLU A 155 6.82 -19.17 9.54
C GLU A 155 6.77 -17.70 9.13
N LEU A 156 5.96 -17.35 8.13
CA LEU A 156 5.80 -15.97 7.68
C LEU A 156 5.15 -15.10 8.76
N VAL A 157 4.11 -15.61 9.43
CA VAL A 157 3.48 -14.93 10.57
C VAL A 157 4.50 -14.70 11.69
N SER A 158 5.34 -15.70 11.99
CA SER A 158 6.40 -15.57 12.99
C SER A 158 7.43 -14.49 12.61
N LEU A 159 7.85 -14.45 11.35
CA LEU A 159 8.73 -13.39 10.83
C LEU A 159 8.08 -12.01 10.94
N SER A 160 6.81 -11.89 10.56
CA SER A 160 6.08 -10.62 10.57
C SER A 160 5.82 -10.08 11.98
N ARG A 161 5.65 -10.94 12.98
CA ARG A 161 5.57 -10.53 14.40
C ARG A 161 6.80 -9.75 14.87
N LYS A 162 7.96 -9.93 14.24
CA LYS A 162 9.16 -9.12 14.52
C LYS A 162 8.98 -7.64 14.15
N ALA A 163 8.08 -7.33 13.20
CA ALA A 163 7.77 -5.95 12.83
C ALA A 163 6.90 -5.25 13.88
N THR A 164 5.94 -5.97 14.48
CA THR A 164 4.99 -5.41 15.44
C THR A 164 5.49 -5.51 16.89
N GLY A 165 6.35 -6.48 17.20
CA GLY A 165 6.73 -6.82 18.57
C GLY A 165 5.58 -7.43 19.38
N THR A 166 4.52 -7.92 18.73
CA THR A 166 3.32 -8.47 19.38
C THR A 166 3.08 -9.95 19.02
N LYS A 167 1.94 -10.50 19.47
CA LYS A 167 1.48 -11.85 19.09
C LYS A 167 0.82 -11.91 17.70
N HIS A 168 0.60 -10.78 17.04
CA HIS A 168 -0.01 -10.70 15.72
C HIS A 168 1.02 -10.23 14.66
N PRO A 169 0.91 -10.72 13.41
CA PRO A 169 1.73 -10.21 12.32
C PRO A 169 1.35 -8.75 12.00
N GLY A 170 2.16 -8.07 11.20
CA GLY A 170 1.89 -6.70 10.73
C GLY A 170 1.33 -6.68 9.31
N PRO A 171 0.01 -6.81 9.09
CA PRO A 171 -0.58 -6.84 7.75
C PRO A 171 -0.85 -5.43 7.20
N LEU A 172 -0.66 -5.27 5.90
CA LEU A 172 -1.24 -4.17 5.11
C LEU A 172 -2.24 -4.75 4.11
N SER A 173 -3.43 -4.15 4.04
CA SER A 173 -4.52 -4.61 3.17
C SER A 173 -4.24 -4.30 1.71
N LEU A 174 -4.51 -5.25 0.82
CA LEU A 174 -4.55 -5.00 -0.62
C LEU A 174 -5.99 -4.72 -1.04
N ALA A 175 -6.26 -3.49 -1.44
CA ALA A 175 -7.57 -3.08 -1.90
C ALA A 175 -7.87 -3.60 -3.32
N GLN A 176 -9.12 -3.46 -3.74
CA GLN A 176 -9.50 -3.63 -5.13
C GLN A 176 -8.76 -2.58 -5.98
N PRO A 177 -7.94 -2.96 -6.97
CA PRO A 177 -7.27 -1.98 -7.79
C PRO A 177 -8.26 -1.28 -8.70
N GLU A 178 -8.13 0.04 -8.82
CA GLU A 178 -8.79 0.81 -9.87
C GLU A 178 -8.23 0.45 -11.25
N SER A 179 -8.95 0.80 -12.31
CA SER A 179 -8.48 0.58 -13.67
C SER A 179 -7.30 1.51 -13.99
N GLY A 180 -6.18 0.93 -14.41
CA GLY A 180 -4.98 1.68 -14.80
C GLY A 180 -3.69 1.02 -14.32
N THR A 181 -2.56 1.53 -14.79
CA THR A 181 -1.23 1.02 -14.44
C THR A 181 -0.28 2.10 -13.96
N ALA A 182 -0.69 3.37 -14.03
CA ALA A 182 0.10 4.49 -13.55
C ALA A 182 0.17 4.47 -12.02
N ALA A 183 1.36 4.78 -11.49
CA ALA A 183 1.53 4.88 -10.06
C ALA A 183 0.78 6.13 -9.53
N ALA A 184 -0.03 5.95 -8.50
CA ALA A 184 -0.87 6.98 -7.92
C ALA A 184 -1.00 6.80 -6.41
N VAL A 185 -1.47 7.85 -5.74
CA VAL A 185 -1.97 7.78 -4.36
C VAL A 185 -3.37 8.38 -4.31
N SER A 186 -4.28 7.68 -3.65
CA SER A 186 -5.64 8.14 -3.39
C SER A 186 -5.99 8.00 -1.91
N LYS A 187 -7.10 8.61 -1.52
CA LYS A 187 -7.70 8.44 -0.20
C LYS A 187 -9.15 8.02 -0.38
N ASP A 188 -9.57 6.96 0.26
CA ASP A 188 -10.96 6.49 0.22
C ASP A 188 -11.83 7.14 1.31
N ASP A 189 -13.10 6.70 1.40
CA ASP A 189 -14.08 7.17 2.37
C ASP A 189 -13.90 6.59 3.78
N GLU A 190 -13.05 5.56 3.95
CA GLU A 190 -12.64 4.99 5.23
C GLU A 190 -11.33 5.61 5.76
N ASP A 191 -10.90 6.73 5.19
CA ASP A 191 -9.65 7.43 5.48
C ASP A 191 -8.38 6.60 5.21
N HIS A 192 -8.45 5.60 4.32
CA HIS A 192 -7.27 4.85 3.90
C HIS A 192 -6.52 5.59 2.80
N TRP A 193 -5.22 5.76 2.99
CA TRP A 193 -4.30 6.17 1.94
C TRP A 193 -3.84 4.95 1.16
N ILE A 194 -4.11 4.94 -0.14
CA ILE A 194 -3.90 3.80 -1.02
C ILE A 194 -2.84 4.16 -2.05
N PHE A 195 -1.74 3.39 -2.06
CA PHE A 195 -0.77 3.40 -3.16
C PHE A 195 -1.23 2.41 -4.24
N SER A 196 -1.38 2.90 -5.47
CA SER A 196 -1.74 2.07 -6.62
C SER A 196 -0.66 2.12 -7.68
N ALA A 197 -0.39 0.98 -8.33
CA ALA A 197 0.58 0.87 -9.43
C ALA A 197 0.35 -0.45 -10.20
N ALA A 198 1.08 -0.67 -11.29
CA ALA A 198 1.23 -2.02 -11.85
C ALA A 198 2.46 -2.72 -11.28
N ILE A 199 2.30 -3.99 -10.90
CA ILE A 199 3.43 -4.92 -10.71
C ILE A 199 3.67 -5.74 -11.97
N LYS A 200 4.94 -6.03 -12.24
CA LYS A 200 5.34 -6.83 -13.38
C LYS A 200 5.44 -8.30 -12.99
N LEU A 201 4.57 -9.14 -13.52
CA LEU A 201 4.69 -10.58 -13.36
C LEU A 201 5.85 -11.13 -14.21
N ALA A 202 6.44 -12.24 -13.77
CA ALA A 202 7.50 -12.92 -14.51
C ALA A 202 7.04 -13.42 -15.89
N SER A 203 5.73 -13.61 -16.09
CA SER A 203 5.11 -13.87 -17.39
C SER A 203 5.19 -12.70 -18.37
N GLY A 204 5.50 -11.50 -17.88
CA GLY A 204 5.47 -10.25 -18.63
C GLY A 204 4.12 -9.52 -18.59
N GLU A 205 3.11 -10.08 -17.91
CA GLU A 205 1.83 -9.40 -17.67
C GLU A 205 1.98 -8.31 -16.60
N ASP A 206 1.28 -7.20 -16.78
CA ASP A 206 1.13 -6.16 -15.76
C ASP A 206 -0.11 -6.47 -14.93
N LEU A 207 0.04 -6.58 -13.61
CA LEU A 207 -1.06 -6.77 -12.68
C LEU A 207 -1.24 -5.48 -11.87
N PRO A 208 -2.38 -4.78 -11.97
CA PRO A 208 -2.67 -3.64 -11.11
C PRO A 208 -2.69 -4.07 -9.64
N ILE A 209 -2.11 -3.28 -8.75
CA ILE A 209 -2.15 -3.43 -7.30
C ILE A 209 -2.65 -2.14 -6.65
N ALA A 210 -3.32 -2.29 -5.51
CA ALA A 210 -3.68 -1.21 -4.61
C ALA A 210 -3.36 -1.63 -3.18
N LEU A 211 -2.47 -0.89 -2.51
CA LEU A 211 -1.97 -1.19 -1.17
C LEU A 211 -2.39 -0.07 -0.20
N VAL A 212 -3.08 -0.42 0.88
CA VAL A 212 -3.33 0.52 1.97
C VAL A 212 -2.02 0.77 2.71
N VAL A 213 -1.44 1.96 2.52
CA VAL A 213 -0.14 2.35 3.12
C VAL A 213 -0.30 3.12 4.43
N LYS A 214 -1.52 3.62 4.70
CA LYS A 214 -1.91 4.23 5.98
C LYS A 214 -3.43 4.15 6.14
N GLY A 215 -3.91 3.85 7.33
CA GLY A 215 -5.32 3.57 7.61
C GLY A 215 -5.46 2.22 8.30
N THR A 216 -6.58 2.00 8.98
CA THR A 216 -6.86 0.76 9.70
C THR A 216 -8.20 0.20 9.29
N ALA A 217 -8.39 -1.11 9.50
CA ALA A 217 -9.68 -1.74 9.37
C ALA A 217 -10.79 -0.93 10.09
N PRO A 218 -12.00 -0.84 9.51
CA PRO A 218 -13.16 -0.28 10.20
C PRO A 218 -13.38 -0.96 11.55
N GLN A 219 -13.76 -0.17 12.55
CA GLN A 219 -14.13 -0.68 13.88
C GLN A 219 -15.60 -1.09 13.94
#